data_AF-A5HFC9-F1
#
_entry.id   AF-A5HFC9-F1
#
_cell.length_a   1.000
_cell.length_b   1.000
_cell.length_c   1.000
_cell.angle_alpha   90.00
_cell.angle_beta   90.00
_cell.angle_gamma   90.00
#
_symmetry.space_group_name_H-M   'P 1'
#
loop_
_entity.id
_entity.type
_entity.pdbx_description
1 polymer ?
#
loop_
_entity_poly.entity_id
_entity_poly.type
_entity_poly.pdbx_seq_one_letter_code
_entity_poly.pdbx_strand_id
1 'polypeptide(L)'
;SEAKTNLKALYTAQKSFFSEKDRYSNFANEIGFAPERGNRYAYRVSAGGVCEVRDQAVITPPAAAVSCIENDSNRFGPSSQIQNPNP
;
A
#
# COMPACT_ATOMS: atom_id res chain seq x y z
N SER A 1 -13.18 -6.57 -10.17
CA SER A 1 -12.11 -5.65 -10.60
C SER A 1 -11.04 -5.62 -9.52
N GLU A 2 -9.76 -5.54 -9.92
CA GLU A 2 -8.60 -5.63 -9.02
C GLU A 2 -8.64 -4.59 -7.89
N ALA A 3 -8.79 -3.31 -8.22
CA ALA A 3 -8.84 -2.22 -7.24
C ALA A 3 -9.92 -2.44 -6.18
N LYS A 4 -11.11 -2.90 -6.57
CA LYS A 4 -12.21 -3.16 -5.64
C LYS A 4 -11.87 -4.28 -4.65
N THR A 5 -11.21 -5.34 -5.12
CA THR A 5 -10.79 -6.47 -4.27
C THR A 5 -9.75 -6.00 -3.25
N ASN A 6 -8.74 -5.27 -3.68
CA ASN A 6 -7.68 -4.78 -2.80
C ASN A 6 -8.18 -3.71 -1.81
N LEU A 7 -9.07 -2.81 -2.24
CA LEU A 7 -9.71 -1.86 -1.32
C LEU A 7 -10.60 -2.55 -0.28
N LYS A 8 -11.26 -3.66 -0.64
CA LYS A 8 -12.00 -4.48 0.32
C LYS A 8 -11.05 -5.16 1.33
N ALA A 9 -9.90 -5.65 0.87
CA ALA A 9 -8.87 -6.19 1.76
C ALA A 9 -8.32 -5.14 2.73
N LEU A 10 -8.04 -3.92 2.24
CA LEU A 10 -7.61 -2.79 3.07
C LEU A 10 -8.67 -2.44 4.13
N TYR A 11 -9.94 -2.40 3.76
CA TYR A 11 -11.03 -2.16 4.71
C TYR A 11 -11.09 -3.25 5.80
N THR A 12 -11.01 -4.52 5.41
CA THR A 12 -11.02 -5.64 6.37
C THR A 12 -9.82 -5.57 7.33
N ALA A 13 -8.62 -5.26 6.81
CA ALA A 13 -7.42 -5.07 7.61
C ALA A 13 -7.59 -3.95 8.66
N GLN A 14 -8.11 -2.80 8.25
CA GLN A 14 -8.41 -1.68 9.16
C GLN A 14 -9.45 -2.05 10.22
N LYS A 15 -10.52 -2.77 9.84
CA LYS A 15 -11.54 -3.21 10.80
C LYS A 15 -10.97 -4.18 11.84
N SER A 16 -10.15 -5.14 11.42
CA SER A 16 -9.49 -6.08 12.34
C SER A 16 -8.56 -5.34 13.30
N PHE A 17 -7.77 -4.40 12.78
CA PHE A 17 -6.86 -3.59 13.58
C PHE A 17 -7.62 -2.72 14.60
N PHE A 18 -8.71 -2.08 14.17
CA PHE A 18 -9.58 -1.31 15.05
C PHE A 18 -10.17 -2.18 16.18
N SER A 19 -10.60 -3.40 15.88
CA SER A 19 -11.11 -4.32 16.90
C SER A 19 -10.06 -4.71 17.95
N GLU A 20 -8.77 -4.68 17.62
CA GLU A 20 -7.68 -5.02 18.54
C GLU A 20 -7.12 -3.81 19.30
N LYS A 21 -6.98 -2.66 18.63
CA LYS A 21 -6.28 -1.47 19.15
C LYS A 21 -7.19 -0.29 19.48
N ASP A 22 -8.49 -0.41 19.21
CA ASP A 22 -9.52 0.64 19.37
C ASP A 22 -9.19 1.95 18.63
N ARG A 23 -8.40 1.86 17.56
CA ARG A 23 -8.04 2.98 16.68
C ARG A 23 -7.77 2.49 15.27
N TYR A 24 -7.87 3.39 14.29
CA TYR A 24 -7.35 3.14 12.94
C TYR A 24 -5.84 3.39 12.89
N SER A 25 -5.18 2.83 11.87
CA SER A 25 -3.77 3.08 11.60
C SER A 25 -3.58 3.83 10.29
N ASN A 26 -2.53 4.64 10.24
CA ASN A 26 -2.06 5.32 9.05
C ASN A 26 -1.09 4.46 8.22
N PHE A 27 -0.76 3.25 8.68
CA PHE A 27 0.34 2.47 8.16
C PHE A 27 -0.11 1.08 7.67
N ALA A 28 0.14 0.79 6.40
CA ALA A 28 -0.18 -0.47 5.72
C ALA A 28 0.49 -1.68 6.39
N ASN A 29 1.75 -1.54 6.80
CA ASN A 29 2.49 -2.61 7.46
C ASN A 29 1.97 -2.91 8.88
N GLU A 30 1.42 -1.91 9.58
CA GLU A 30 0.86 -2.09 10.93
C GLU A 30 -0.47 -2.87 10.88
N ILE A 31 -1.27 -2.66 9.82
CA ILE A 31 -2.55 -3.35 9.62
C ILE A 31 -2.41 -4.66 8.83
N GLY A 32 -1.19 -5.03 8.42
CA GLY A 32 -0.95 -6.24 7.61
C GLY A 32 -1.50 -6.16 6.18
N PHE A 33 -1.71 -4.97 5.63
CA PHE A 33 -2.18 -4.80 4.26
C PHE A 33 -1.00 -4.80 3.29
N ALA A 34 -0.93 -5.84 2.45
CA ALA A 34 0.05 -5.96 1.37
C ALA A 34 -0.63 -6.58 0.13
N PRO A 35 -0.98 -5.79 -0.90
CA PRO A 35 -1.51 -6.33 -2.14
C PRO A 35 -0.42 -7.10 -2.88
N GLU A 36 -0.83 -8.16 -3.58
CA GLU A 36 0.08 -9.00 -4.37
C GLU A 36 0.82 -8.19 -5.44
N ARG A 37 1.98 -8.72 -5.87
CA ARG A 37 2.75 -8.18 -6.99
C ARG A 37 1.92 -8.17 -8.27
N GLY A 38 2.21 -7.21 -9.13
CA GLY A 38 1.47 -6.96 -10.36
C GLY A 38 0.24 -6.07 -10.18
N ASN A 39 0.13 -5.36 -9.05
CA ASN A 39 -0.94 -4.40 -8.82
C ASN A 39 -0.83 -3.20 -9.79
N ARG A 40 -1.94 -2.87 -10.46
CA ARG A 40 -2.03 -1.77 -11.42
C ARG A 40 -2.31 -0.42 -10.76
N TYR A 41 -2.80 -0.45 -9.53
CA TYR A 41 -3.20 0.72 -8.76
C TYR A 41 -2.29 0.89 -7.55
N ALA A 42 -2.00 2.15 -7.21
CA ALA A 42 -1.43 2.50 -5.91
C ALA A 42 -2.53 2.57 -4.85
N TYR A 43 -2.19 2.21 -3.61
CA TYR A 43 -3.10 2.22 -2.47
C TYR A 43 -2.55 3.14 -1.39
N ARG A 44 -3.38 4.05 -0.88
CA ARG A 44 -3.01 4.99 0.18
C ARG A 44 -3.79 4.70 1.45
N VAL A 45 -3.09 4.65 2.57
CA VAL A 45 -3.65 4.41 3.92
C VAL A 45 -3.70 5.72 4.72
N SER A 46 -2.81 6.67 4.41
CA SER A 46 -2.80 8.01 5.01
C SER A 46 -2.53 9.09 3.96
N ALA A 47 -2.75 10.35 4.35
CA ALA A 47 -2.54 11.52 3.49
C ALA A 47 -1.05 11.86 3.24
N GLY A 48 -0.13 11.24 3.97
CA GLY A 48 1.31 11.42 3.78
C GLY A 48 2.12 10.28 4.37
N GLY A 49 3.45 10.34 4.22
CA GLY A 49 4.40 9.34 4.74
C GLY A 49 5.18 8.63 3.63
N VAL A 50 5.84 7.52 3.99
CA VAL A 50 6.70 6.76 3.08
C VAL A 50 5.88 5.74 2.30
N CYS A 51 6.09 5.68 0.98
CA CYS A 51 5.52 4.64 0.15
C CYS A 51 6.45 3.44 0.02
N GLU A 52 5.86 2.25 -0.05
CA GLU A 52 6.54 1.06 -0.57
C GLU A 52 6.65 1.19 -2.09
N VAL A 53 7.88 1.44 -2.55
CA VAL A 53 8.22 1.54 -3.97
C VAL A 53 8.31 0.13 -4.58
N ARG A 54 7.70 -0.06 -5.75
CA ARG A 54 7.64 -1.36 -6.46
C ARG A 54 8.23 -1.30 -7.87
N ASP A 55 9.34 -0.58 -7.98
CA ASP A 55 10.11 -0.38 -9.22
C ASP A 55 11.19 -1.45 -9.46
N GLN A 56 11.48 -2.28 -8.46
CA GLN A 56 12.43 -3.39 -8.55
C GLN A 56 11.74 -4.77 -8.48
N ALA A 57 12.47 -5.81 -8.90
CA ALA A 57 12.03 -7.20 -8.78
C ALA A 57 11.88 -7.65 -7.32
N VAL A 58 12.75 -7.16 -6.43
CA VAL A 58 12.71 -7.44 -5.00
C VAL A 58 12.16 -6.22 -4.27
N ILE A 59 11.11 -6.42 -3.47
CA ILE A 59 10.62 -5.36 -2.57
C ILE A 59 11.56 -5.33 -1.38
N THR A 60 12.25 -4.21 -1.20
CA THR A 60 13.07 -3.98 -0.02
C THR A 60 12.15 -3.72 1.16
N PRO A 61 12.32 -4.42 2.30
CA PRO A 61 11.53 -4.15 3.49
C PRO A 61 11.64 -2.66 3.86
N PRO A 62 10.51 -1.99 4.10
CA PRO A 62 10.51 -0.57 4.42
C PRO A 62 11.20 -0.34 5.76
N ALA A 63 12.14 0.60 5.80
CA ALA A 63 12.87 0.97 7.02
C ALA A 63 12.01 1.77 8.03
N ALA A 64 10.84 2.24 7.60
CA ALA A 64 9.90 3.04 8.37
C ALA A 64 8.45 2.56 8.12
N ALA A 65 7.51 3.14 8.86
CA ALA A 65 6.10 2.84 8.68
C ALA A 65 5.62 3.28 7.28
N VAL A 66 4.89 2.39 6.61
CA VAL A 66 4.48 2.57 5.20
C VAL A 66 3.07 3.08 5.14
N SER A 67 2.84 4.27 4.60
CA SER A 67 1.50 4.85 4.48
C SER A 67 0.87 4.69 3.10
N CYS A 68 1.63 4.18 2.13
CA CYS A 68 1.19 3.96 0.77
C CYS A 68 1.95 2.81 0.10
N ILE A 69 1.32 2.17 -0.87
CA ILE A 69 1.92 1.11 -1.68
C ILE A 69 1.77 1.51 -3.14
N GLU A 70 2.88 1.66 -3.86
CA GLU A 70 2.87 2.06 -5.27
C GLU A 70 2.34 0.95 -6.18
N ASN A 71 2.00 1.32 -7.41
CA ASN A 71 1.77 0.33 -8.47
C ASN A 71 3.07 -0.40 -8.81
N ASP A 72 2.96 -1.61 -9.34
CA ASP A 72 4.12 -2.43 -9.72
C ASP A 72 4.77 -1.92 -11.02
N SER A 73 5.51 -0.82 -10.92
CA SER A 73 6.21 -0.20 -12.04
C SER A 73 7.35 -1.08 -12.57
N ASN A 74 7.87 -2.01 -11.77
CA ASN A 74 8.78 -3.06 -12.26
C ASN A 74 8.10 -3.93 -13.34
N ARG A 75 6.80 -4.25 -13.16
CA ARG A 75 6.03 -5.01 -14.17
C ARG A 75 5.52 -4.15 -15.32
N PHE A 76 5.06 -2.93 -15.03
CA PHE A 76 4.34 -2.08 -16.00
C PHE A 76 5.21 -0.99 -16.66
N GLY A 77 6.49 -0.95 -16.32
CA GLY A 77 7.47 -0.01 -16.85
C GLY A 77 7.62 1.25 -15.99
N PRO A 78 8.80 1.89 -16.02
CA PRO A 78 9.12 3.03 -15.14
C PRO A 78 8.20 4.23 -15.36
N SER A 79 7.74 4.47 -16.60
CA SER A 79 6.79 5.55 -16.91
C SER A 79 5.40 5.36 -16.28
N SER A 80 5.09 4.17 -15.76
CA SER A 80 3.85 3.91 -15.03
C SER A 80 3.93 4.24 -13.54
N GLN A 81 5.12 4.54 -13.01
CA GLN A 81 5.32 4.72 -11.58
C GLN A 81 4.56 5.93 -11.06
N ILE A 82 3.75 5.72 -10.03
CA ILE A 82 3.03 6.78 -9.34
C ILE A 82 3.91 7.27 -8.18
N GLN A 83 4.76 8.25 -8.45
CA GLN A 83 5.73 8.81 -7.48
C GLN A 83 5.14 9.85 -6.51
N ASN A 84 3.84 10.13 -6.55
CA ASN A 84 3.27 11.29 -5.85
C ASN A 84 3.06 11.00 -4.35
N PRO A 85 3.81 11.62 -3.43
CA PRO A 85 3.73 11.31 -2.00
C PRO A 85 2.60 12.07 -1.28
N ASN A 86 1.92 13.01 -1.95
CA ASN A 86 0.79 13.76 -1.40
C ASN A 86 -0.45 13.64 -2.31
N PRO A 87 -1.67 13.63 -1.74
CA PRO A 87 -2.90 13.91 -2.47
C PRO A 87 -2.98 15.36 -2.96
#